data_AF-A0A6J2JNJ5-F1
#
_entry.id   AF-A0A6J2JNJ5-F1
#
_cell.length_a   1.000
_cell.length_b   1.000
_cell.length_c   1.000
_cell.angle_alpha   90.00
_cell.angle_beta   90.00
_cell.angle_gamma   90.00
#
_symmetry.space_group_name_H-M   'P 1'
#
loop_
_entity.id
_entity.type
_entity.pdbx_description
1 polymer ?
#
loop_
_entity_poly.entity_id
_entity_poly.type
_entity_poly.pdbx_seq_one_letter_code
_entity_poly.pdbx_strand_id
1 'polypeptide(L)'
;MDLKLINSLESLEKLFQTRMNDYDLKLQKASTGAVPAHVDISTLSREFNDFKAFVWQTLSQMKTQIELLSLGLDRHETMMRRKVLLLHGIPENKNEKLHKSIVEVFTRNMKLPEICIEHINNCHRLGNSQGKVRPVLVRFCSMEHRNVVWDNKTNLKGTPTYMEETKPQPIAHC
;
A
#
# COMPACT_ATOMS: atom_id res chain seq x y z
N MET A 1 9.57 7.19 -1.56
CA MET A 1 9.10 7.46 -0.18
C MET A 1 8.86 8.96 -0.09
N ASP A 2 7.75 9.42 0.48
CA ASP A 2 7.36 10.84 0.45
C ASP A 2 8.39 11.69 1.23
N LEU A 3 8.98 12.70 0.58
CA LEU A 3 9.98 13.60 1.18
C LEU A 3 9.46 14.27 2.46
N LYS A 4 8.15 14.51 2.55
CA LYS A 4 7.53 15.07 3.76
C LYS A 4 7.60 14.11 4.95
N LEU A 5 7.47 12.81 4.71
CA LEU A 5 7.54 11.80 5.77
C LEU A 5 8.97 11.66 6.30
N ILE A 6 9.95 11.62 5.39
CA ILE A 6 11.38 11.56 5.74
C ILE A 6 11.75 12.75 6.62
N ASN A 7 11.44 13.96 6.17
CA ASN A 7 11.73 15.19 6.93
C ASN A 7 11.02 15.20 8.30
N SER A 8 9.81 14.65 8.38
CA SER A 8 9.06 14.58 9.64
C SER A 8 9.66 13.57 10.62
N LEU A 9 10.17 12.43 10.16
CA LEU A 9 10.85 11.43 10.99
C LEU A 9 12.21 11.93 11.46
N GLU A 10 13.00 12.54 10.58
CA GLU A 10 14.29 13.15 10.93
C GLU A 10 14.13 14.26 11.97
N SER A 11 13.09 15.09 11.82
CA SER A 11 12.76 16.13 12.81
C SER A 11 12.40 15.53 14.17
N LEU A 12 11.67 14.40 14.17
CA LEU A 12 11.28 13.70 15.39
C LEU A 12 12.49 13.06 16.08
N GLU A 13 13.36 12.40 15.32
CA GLU A 13 14.61 11.82 15.81
C GLU A 13 15.51 12.88 16.43
N LYS A 14 15.69 14.01 15.76
CA LYS A 14 16.49 15.13 16.27
C LYS A 14 15.91 15.70 17.56
N LEU A 15 14.59 15.83 17.64
CA LEU A 15 13.90 16.30 18.84
C LEU A 15 14.12 15.33 20.02
N PHE A 16 14.00 14.02 19.77
CA PHE A 16 14.28 13.00 20.77
C PHE A 16 15.71 13.02 21.28
N GLN A 17 16.68 12.99 20.37
CA GLN A 17 18.10 13.02 20.73
C GLN A 17 18.43 14.26 21.55
N THR A 18 17.91 15.42 21.16
CA THR A 18 18.13 16.67 21.89
C THR A 18 17.58 16.60 23.31
N ARG A 19 16.31 16.19 23.47
CA ARG A 19 15.66 16.11 24.78
C ARG A 19 16.25 15.04 25.70
N MET A 20 16.65 13.91 25.13
CA MET A 20 17.26 12.81 25.88
C MET A 20 18.67 13.20 26.37
N ASN A 21 19.47 13.85 25.51
CA ASN A 21 20.76 14.40 25.91
C ASN A 21 20.63 15.46 27.01
N ASP A 22 19.64 16.36 26.90
CA ASP A 22 19.37 17.36 27.95
C ASP A 22 19.04 16.69 29.30
N TYR A 23 18.28 15.60 29.27
CA TYR A 23 17.90 14.85 30.47
C TYR A 23 19.09 14.09 31.07
N ASP A 24 19.90 13.44 30.23
CA ASP A 24 21.13 12.76 30.68
C ASP A 24 22.12 13.75 31.32
N LEU A 25 22.29 14.93 30.74
CA LEU A 25 23.12 16.00 31.32
C LEU A 25 22.59 16.46 32.69
N LYS A 26 21.26 16.55 32.87
CA LYS A 26 20.65 16.87 34.17
C LYS A 26 20.88 15.76 35.20
N LEU A 27 20.73 14.49 34.82
CA LEU A 27 20.97 13.33 35.68
C LEU A 27 22.44 13.25 36.13
N GLN A 28 23.38 13.49 35.23
CA GLN A 28 24.81 13.49 35.56
C GLN A 28 25.16 14.58 36.57
N LYS A 29 24.64 15.80 36.37
CA LYS A 29 24.85 16.94 37.30
C LYS A 29 24.26 16.67 38.69
N ALA A 30 23.10 16.02 38.76
CA ALA A 30 22.49 15.60 40.03
C ALA A 30 23.31 14.52 40.76
N SER A 31 23.95 13.62 40.01
CA SER A 31 24.76 12.52 40.55
C SER A 31 26.12 12.97 41.09
N THR A 32 26.68 14.08 40.61
CA THR A 32 28.01 14.59 41.00
C THR A 32 28.07 15.42 42.30
N GLY A 33 26.96 15.53 43.05
CA GLY A 33 27.03 15.89 44.48
C GLY A 33 27.22 17.38 44.85
N ALA A 34 26.77 18.33 44.02
CA ALA A 34 26.62 19.74 44.44
C ALA A 34 25.14 20.03 44.74
N VAL A 35 24.66 19.62 45.91
CA VAL A 35 23.25 19.77 46.32
C VAL A 35 23.10 21.03 47.18
N PRO A 36 22.26 22.03 46.83
CA PRO A 36 21.48 22.73 47.84
C PRO A 36 20.29 21.84 48.20
N ALA A 37 20.07 21.70 49.50
CA ALA A 37 18.99 20.91 50.09
C ALA A 37 17.64 21.15 49.39
N HIS A 38 16.90 20.04 49.22
CA HIS A 38 15.62 19.94 48.53
C HIS A 38 15.66 20.21 47.01
N VAL A 39 15.77 19.14 46.23
CA VAL A 39 15.03 19.08 44.96
C VAL A 39 13.56 19.28 45.34
N ASP A 40 13.07 20.51 45.14
CA ASP A 40 11.69 20.86 45.45
C ASP A 40 10.78 19.93 44.65
N ILE A 41 9.83 19.28 45.33
CA ILE A 41 8.83 18.38 44.72
C ILE A 41 8.14 19.11 43.56
N SER A 42 8.00 20.44 43.65
CA SER A 42 7.49 21.29 42.58
C SER A 42 8.29 21.19 41.28
N THR A 43 9.63 21.11 41.37
CA THR A 43 10.55 21.02 40.23
C THR A 43 10.45 19.66 39.58
N LEU A 44 10.44 18.58 40.37
CA LEU A 44 10.26 17.22 39.86
C LEU A 44 8.88 17.05 39.19
N SER A 45 7.84 17.63 39.78
CA SER A 45 6.49 17.61 39.21
C SER A 45 6.43 18.34 37.86
N ARG A 46 7.12 19.48 37.73
CA ARG A 46 7.24 20.21 36.46
C ARG A 46 7.96 19.38 35.41
N GLU A 47 9.12 18.81 35.75
CA GLU A 47 9.90 18.00 34.80
C GLU A 47 9.16 16.74 34.36
N PHE A 48 8.42 16.09 35.26
CA PHE A 48 7.56 14.96 34.93
C PHE A 48 6.42 15.36 33.98
N ASN A 49 5.78 16.51 34.22
CA ASN A 49 4.71 17.01 33.33
C ASN A 49 5.25 17.40 31.96
N ASP A 50 6.44 18.02 31.90
CA ASP A 50 7.11 18.36 30.63
C ASP A 50 7.46 17.08 29.84
N PHE A 51 7.99 16.06 30.52
CA PHE A 51 8.27 14.75 29.90
C PHE A 51 6.98 14.08 29.42
N LYS A 52 5.93 14.06 30.23
CA LYS A 52 4.63 13.48 29.87
C LYS A 52 4.02 14.19 28.65
N ALA A 53 4.08 15.51 28.60
CA ALA A 53 3.63 16.30 27.47
C ALA A 53 4.44 15.98 26.20
N PHE A 54 5.76 15.88 26.34
CA PHE A 54 6.65 15.49 25.25
C PHE A 54 6.34 14.10 24.71
N VAL A 55 6.24 13.08 25.57
CA VAL A 55 5.91 11.71 25.17
C VAL A 55 4.55 11.66 24.46
N TRP A 56 3.55 12.36 24.99
CA TRP A 56 2.23 12.42 24.36
C TRP A 56 2.25 13.08 22.98
N GLN A 57 2.96 14.20 22.86
CA GLN A 57 3.10 14.89 21.58
C GLN A 57 3.77 13.97 20.55
N THR A 58 4.82 13.27 20.95
CA THR A 58 5.51 12.35 20.05
C THR A 58 4.63 11.16 19.66
N LEU A 59 3.96 10.51 20.62
CA LEU A 59 3.04 9.40 20.32
C LEU A 59 1.92 9.85 19.38
N SER A 60 1.41 11.07 19.55
CA SER A 60 0.41 11.65 18.66
C SER A 60 0.95 11.87 17.23
N GLN A 61 2.19 12.35 17.11
CA GLN A 61 2.85 12.51 15.80
C GLN A 61 3.10 11.17 15.11
N MET A 62 3.61 10.16 15.84
CA MET A 62 3.80 8.80 15.31
C MET A 62 2.48 8.20 14.85
N LYS A 63 1.42 8.32 15.65
CA LYS A 63 0.07 7.87 15.28
C LYS A 63 -0.38 8.51 13.96
N THR A 64 -0.20 9.83 13.84
CA THR A 64 -0.57 10.57 12.61
C THR A 64 0.22 10.08 11.40
N GLN A 65 1.52 9.83 11.54
CA GLN A 65 2.36 9.30 10.46
C GLN A 65 1.92 7.90 10.02
N ILE A 66 1.58 7.02 10.97
CA ILE A 66 1.06 5.67 10.68
C ILE A 66 -0.27 5.75 9.93
N GLU A 67 -1.19 6.63 10.34
CA GLU A 67 -2.46 6.85 9.66
C GLU A 67 -2.26 7.33 8.21
N LEU A 68 -1.34 8.28 7.99
CA LEU A 68 -0.99 8.76 6.65
C LEU A 68 -0.37 7.67 5.78
N LEU A 69 0.50 6.84 6.34
CA LEU A 69 1.09 5.69 5.65
C LEU A 69 0.02 4.65 5.27
N SER A 70 -0.89 4.34 6.18
CA SER A 70 -1.99 3.42 5.95
C SER A 70 -2.90 3.92 4.81
N LEU A 71 -3.24 5.21 4.83
CA LEU A 71 -4.02 5.84 3.75
C LEU A 71 -3.29 5.82 2.40
N GLY A 72 -1.98 6.11 2.41
CA GLY A 72 -1.13 6.08 1.23
C GLY A 72 -1.05 4.68 0.62
N LEU A 73 -0.91 3.65 1.45
CA LEU A 73 -0.91 2.25 1.05
C LEU A 73 -2.25 1.85 0.42
N ASP A 74 -3.37 2.17 1.06
CA ASP A 74 -4.71 1.85 0.53
C ASP A 74 -4.95 2.53 -0.82
N ARG A 75 -4.58 3.81 -0.95
CA ARG A 75 -4.64 4.52 -2.24
C ARG A 75 -3.77 3.86 -3.29
N HIS A 76 -2.53 3.49 -2.95
CA HIS A 76 -1.62 2.84 -3.87
C HIS A 76 -2.14 1.47 -4.34
N GLU A 77 -2.61 0.64 -3.41
CA GLU A 77 -3.24 -0.65 -3.71
C GLU A 77 -4.47 -0.47 -4.60
N THR A 78 -5.34 0.46 -4.25
CA THR A 78 -6.53 0.78 -5.05
C THR A 78 -6.15 1.19 -6.48
N MET A 79 -5.15 2.06 -6.65
CA MET A 79 -4.66 2.46 -7.98
C MET A 79 -4.06 1.28 -8.75
N MET A 80 -3.36 0.38 -8.06
CA MET A 80 -2.78 -0.82 -8.68
C MET A 80 -3.84 -1.85 -9.08
N ARG A 81 -4.92 -2.01 -8.29
CA ARG A 81 -6.04 -2.91 -8.59
C ARG A 81 -6.89 -2.41 -9.77
N ARG A 82 -7.03 -1.09 -9.97
CA ARG A 82 -7.78 -0.52 -11.11
C ARG A 82 -7.27 -0.97 -12.48
N LYS A 83 -5.97 -1.27 -12.59
CA LYS A 83 -5.33 -1.78 -13.81
C LYS A 83 -5.58 -3.27 -14.06
N VAL A 84 -6.47 -3.91 -13.31
CA VAL A 84 -6.69 -5.35 -13.36
C VAL A 84 -8.10 -5.66 -13.88
N LEU A 85 -8.18 -6.66 -14.76
CA LEU A 85 -9.42 -7.28 -15.20
C LEU A 85 -9.38 -8.78 -14.91
N LEU A 86 -10.54 -9.34 -14.59
CA LEU A 86 -10.71 -10.77 -14.41
C LEU A 86 -11.43 -11.34 -15.63
N LEU A 87 -10.80 -12.29 -16.31
CA LEU A 87 -11.35 -12.95 -17.49
C LEU A 87 -11.74 -14.38 -17.15
N HIS A 88 -12.93 -14.79 -17.56
CA HIS A 88 -13.46 -16.11 -17.34
C HIS A 88 -13.64 -16.86 -18.66
N GLY A 89 -13.74 -18.19 -18.61
CA GLY A 89 -14.07 -19.00 -19.78
C GLY A 89 -12.94 -19.14 -20.82
N ILE A 90 -11.70 -18.82 -20.46
CA ILE A 90 -10.53 -19.05 -21.33
C ILE A 90 -10.04 -20.48 -21.12
N PRO A 91 -10.06 -21.38 -22.13
CA PRO A 91 -9.66 -22.77 -21.96
C PRO A 91 -8.25 -22.93 -21.38
N GLU A 92 -8.05 -23.94 -20.52
CA GLU A 92 -6.74 -24.26 -19.93
C GLU A 92 -6.03 -25.35 -20.73
N ASN A 93 -4.74 -25.16 -21.01
CA ASN A 93 -3.91 -26.13 -21.73
C ASN A 93 -2.66 -26.49 -20.91
N LYS A 94 -2.18 -27.73 -21.01
CA LYS A 94 -1.01 -28.20 -20.23
C LYS A 94 0.28 -27.38 -20.47
N ASN A 95 0.45 -26.83 -21.67
CA ASN A 95 1.58 -25.97 -22.05
C ASN A 95 1.09 -24.57 -22.48
N GLU A 96 0.17 -23.99 -21.70
CA GLU A 96 -0.47 -22.72 -22.03
C GLU A 96 0.53 -21.56 -22.07
N LYS A 97 0.51 -20.79 -23.17
CA LYS A 97 1.17 -19.50 -23.28
C LYS A 97 0.15 -18.40 -23.00
N LEU A 98 -0.17 -18.21 -21.72
CA LEU A 98 -1.32 -17.42 -21.27
C LEU A 98 -1.35 -16.01 -21.87
N HIS A 99 -0.22 -15.28 -21.87
CA HIS A 99 -0.14 -13.96 -22.49
C HIS A 99 -0.59 -13.96 -23.96
N LYS A 100 -0.17 -14.98 -24.74
CA LYS A 100 -0.57 -15.10 -26.15
C LYS A 100 -2.05 -15.40 -26.28
N SER A 101 -2.56 -16.35 -25.49
CA SER A 101 -3.99 -16.70 -25.49
C SER A 101 -4.88 -15.51 -25.13
N ILE A 102 -4.46 -14.67 -24.18
CA ILE A 102 -5.17 -13.46 -23.78
C ILE A 102 -5.18 -12.42 -24.91
N VAL A 103 -4.02 -12.15 -25.53
CA VAL A 103 -3.93 -11.24 -26.68
C VAL A 103 -4.75 -11.74 -27.86
N GLU A 104 -4.79 -13.05 -28.07
CA GLU A 104 -5.61 -13.66 -29.12
C GLU A 104 -7.11 -13.45 -28.88
N VAL A 105 -7.57 -13.56 -27.63
CA VAL A 105 -8.94 -13.22 -27.24
C VAL A 105 -9.24 -11.74 -27.53
N PHE A 106 -8.33 -10.83 -27.16
CA PHE A 106 -8.53 -9.39 -27.40
C PHE A 106 -8.56 -9.04 -28.91
N THR A 107 -7.62 -9.57 -29.67
CA THR A 107 -7.50 -9.28 -31.10
C THR A 107 -8.61 -9.94 -31.92
N ARG A 108 -8.92 -11.22 -31.67
CA ARG A 108 -9.90 -11.99 -32.48
C ARG A 108 -11.33 -11.84 -31.98
N ASN A 109 -11.56 -12.03 -30.68
CA ASN A 109 -12.92 -12.04 -30.13
C ASN A 109 -13.42 -10.62 -29.87
N MET A 110 -12.54 -9.72 -29.40
CA MET A 110 -12.93 -8.33 -29.09
C MET A 110 -12.67 -7.34 -30.23
N LYS A 111 -12.00 -7.77 -31.30
CA LYS A 111 -11.64 -6.97 -32.48
C LYS A 111 -10.74 -5.77 -32.13
N LEU A 112 -9.79 -5.97 -31.22
CA LEU A 112 -8.82 -4.97 -30.78
C LEU A 112 -7.40 -5.33 -31.29
N PRO A 113 -7.10 -5.17 -32.60
CA PRO A 113 -5.81 -5.55 -33.18
C PRO A 113 -4.62 -4.78 -32.60
N GLU A 114 -4.86 -3.61 -32.01
CA GLU A 114 -3.86 -2.75 -31.39
C GLU A 114 -3.35 -3.28 -30.04
N ILE A 115 -4.07 -4.19 -29.38
CA ILE A 115 -3.66 -4.74 -28.10
C ILE A 115 -2.61 -5.85 -28.32
N CYS A 116 -1.39 -5.63 -27.84
CA CYS A 116 -0.30 -6.59 -27.88
C CYS A 116 0.17 -7.00 -26.48
N ILE A 117 1.16 -7.90 -26.42
CA ILE A 117 1.70 -8.45 -25.16
C ILE A 117 2.31 -7.34 -24.28
N GLU A 118 2.90 -6.31 -24.88
CA GLU A 118 3.57 -5.20 -24.18
C GLU A 118 2.60 -4.34 -23.35
N HIS A 119 1.31 -4.35 -23.70
CA HIS A 119 0.27 -3.67 -22.94
C HIS A 119 -0.15 -4.45 -21.68
N ILE A 120 0.26 -5.73 -21.57
CA ILE A 120 -0.03 -6.60 -20.43
C ILE A 120 1.22 -6.70 -19.56
N ASN A 121 1.13 -6.18 -18.34
CA ASN A 121 2.21 -6.25 -17.37
C ASN A 121 2.41 -7.68 -16.85
N ASN A 122 1.31 -8.35 -16.49
CA ASN A 122 1.33 -9.73 -15.99
C ASN A 122 -0.06 -10.36 -16.17
N CYS A 123 -0.13 -11.66 -16.43
CA CYS A 123 -1.37 -12.41 -16.29
C CYS A 123 -1.14 -13.80 -15.70
N HIS A 124 -2.07 -14.27 -14.87
CA HIS A 124 -2.02 -15.60 -14.27
C HIS A 124 -3.42 -16.13 -13.92
N ARG A 125 -3.55 -17.45 -13.80
CA ARG A 125 -4.79 -18.12 -13.38
C ARG A 125 -4.97 -17.97 -11.86
N LEU A 126 -6.21 -17.76 -11.41
CA LEU A 126 -6.54 -17.73 -9.98
C LEU A 126 -7.14 -19.04 -9.49
N GLY A 127 -6.77 -19.42 -8.27
CA GLY A 127 -7.32 -20.59 -7.57
C GLY A 127 -6.78 -21.93 -8.05
N ASN A 128 -7.31 -22.98 -7.42
CA ASN A 128 -6.93 -24.37 -7.71
C ASN A 128 -7.83 -24.98 -8.76
N SER A 129 -7.28 -25.90 -9.56
CA SER A 129 -8.05 -26.61 -10.58
C SER A 129 -9.01 -27.59 -9.91
N GLN A 130 -10.29 -27.21 -9.83
CA GLN A 130 -11.37 -28.04 -9.27
C GLN A 130 -12.41 -28.39 -10.34
N GLY A 131 -11.96 -28.74 -11.55
CA GLY A 131 -12.83 -29.14 -12.67
C GLY A 131 -13.53 -27.99 -13.40
N LYS A 132 -13.50 -26.77 -12.88
CA LYS A 132 -13.91 -25.54 -13.59
C LYS A 132 -12.69 -24.83 -14.16
N VAL A 133 -12.86 -24.22 -15.34
CA VAL A 133 -11.86 -23.34 -15.95
C VAL A 133 -11.58 -22.17 -15.01
N ARG A 134 -10.33 -22.02 -14.58
CA ARG A 134 -9.93 -20.98 -13.64
C ARG A 134 -9.95 -19.61 -14.31
N PRO A 135 -10.39 -18.56 -13.61
CA PRO A 135 -10.33 -17.23 -14.16
C PRO A 135 -8.89 -16.75 -14.29
N VAL A 136 -8.65 -15.86 -15.24
CA VAL A 136 -7.36 -15.23 -15.50
C VAL A 136 -7.40 -13.81 -14.98
N LEU A 137 -6.49 -13.50 -14.06
CA LEU A 137 -6.20 -12.14 -13.67
C LEU A 137 -5.26 -11.54 -14.71
N VAL A 138 -5.67 -10.44 -15.35
CA VAL A 138 -4.86 -9.70 -16.32
C VAL A 138 -4.58 -8.31 -15.78
N ARG A 139 -3.29 -8.00 -15.58
CA ARG A 139 -2.82 -6.67 -15.19
C ARG A 139 -2.28 -5.94 -16.42
N PHE A 140 -2.79 -4.76 -16.67
CA PHE A 140 -2.35 -3.88 -17.75
C PHE A 140 -1.24 -2.94 -17.30
N CYS A 141 -0.41 -2.51 -18.24
CA CYS A 141 0.65 -1.51 -17.98
C CYS A 141 0.04 -0.14 -17.66
N SER A 142 -1.05 0.24 -18.32
CA SER A 142 -1.74 1.51 -18.12
C SER A 142 -3.25 1.37 -18.01
N MET A 143 -3.88 2.41 -17.47
CA MET A 143 -5.35 2.47 -17.38
C MET A 143 -5.99 2.66 -18.75
N GLU A 144 -5.33 3.33 -19.71
CA GLU A 144 -5.90 3.52 -21.05
C GLU A 144 -6.13 2.17 -21.74
N HIS A 145 -5.12 1.30 -21.78
CA HIS A 145 -5.25 -0.03 -22.39
C HIS A 145 -6.32 -0.89 -21.69
N ARG A 146 -6.36 -0.83 -20.36
CA ARG A 146 -7.38 -1.53 -19.57
C ARG A 146 -8.78 -1.06 -19.96
N ASN A 147 -8.98 0.26 -20.06
CA ASN A 147 -10.28 0.86 -20.38
C ASN A 147 -10.73 0.50 -21.79
N VAL A 148 -9.84 0.57 -22.79
CA VAL A 148 -10.14 0.14 -24.16
C VAL A 148 -10.68 -1.29 -24.18
N VAL A 149 -10.04 -2.21 -23.45
CA VAL A 149 -10.51 -3.60 -23.34
C VAL A 149 -11.84 -3.66 -22.58
N TRP A 150 -11.99 -2.96 -21.46
CA TRP A 150 -13.23 -2.95 -20.67
C TRP A 150 -14.44 -2.42 -21.44
N ASP A 151 -14.28 -1.34 -22.17
CA ASP A 151 -15.36 -0.67 -22.89
C ASP A 151 -15.86 -1.53 -24.06
N ASN A 152 -14.98 -2.37 -24.63
CA ASN A 152 -15.31 -3.30 -25.71
C ASN A 152 -15.77 -4.69 -25.22
N LYS A 153 -15.94 -4.91 -23.91
CA LYS A 153 -16.33 -6.22 -23.34
C LYS A 153 -17.64 -6.78 -23.90
N THR A 154 -18.51 -5.93 -24.43
CA THR A 154 -19.77 -6.35 -25.06
C THR A 154 -19.55 -7.23 -26.28
N ASN A 155 -18.38 -7.13 -26.94
CA ASN A 155 -18.01 -7.99 -28.06
C ASN A 155 -17.81 -9.46 -27.65
N LEU A 156 -17.67 -9.74 -26.35
CA LEU A 156 -17.60 -11.09 -25.81
C LEU A 156 -19.00 -11.71 -25.59
N LYS A 157 -20.09 -10.96 -25.74
CA LYS A 157 -21.45 -11.49 -25.58
C LYS A 157 -21.70 -12.62 -26.58
N GLY A 158 -22.24 -13.74 -26.09
CA GLY A 158 -22.46 -14.94 -26.89
C GLY A 158 -21.24 -15.87 -26.99
N THR A 159 -20.09 -15.47 -26.44
CA THR A 159 -18.95 -16.37 -26.22
C THR A 159 -18.98 -16.91 -24.78
N PRO A 160 -18.31 -18.05 -24.49
CA PRO A 160 -18.16 -18.53 -23.10
C PRO A 160 -17.25 -17.61 -22.26
N THR A 161 -16.58 -16.65 -22.89
CA THR A 161 -15.68 -15.71 -22.22
C THR A 161 -16.45 -14.49 -21.72
N TYR A 162 -16.21 -14.10 -20.48
CA TYR A 162 -16.74 -12.86 -19.91
C TYR A 162 -15.71 -12.18 -19.02
N MET A 163 -15.95 -10.91 -18.71
CA MET A 163 -15.03 -10.05 -17.96
C MET A 163 -15.71 -9.41 -16.76
N GLU A 164 -14.97 -9.33 -15.65
CA GLU A 164 -15.36 -8.65 -14.43
C GLU A 164 -14.27 -7.69 -13.96
N GLU A 165 -14.66 -6.63 -13.26
CA GLU A 165 -13.70 -5.80 -12.53
C GLU A 165 -13.31 -6.52 -11.23
N THR A 166 -12.04 -6.43 -10.87
CA THR A 166 -11.63 -6.85 -9.52
C THR A 166 -12.18 -5.84 -8.52
N LYS A 167 -13.12 -6.28 -7.69
CA LYS A 167 -13.64 -5.46 -6.60
C LYS A 167 -12.52 -5.22 -5.57
N PRO A 168 -12.40 -4.00 -5.02
CA PRO A 168 -11.54 -3.80 -3.87
C PRO A 168 -12.08 -4.67 -2.71
N GLN A 169 -11.29 -5.63 -2.25
CA GLN A 169 -11.55 -6.19 -0.92
C GLN A 169 -11.15 -5.12 0.09
N PRO A 170 -12.03 -4.77 1.05
CA PRO A 170 -11.64 -3.91 2.16
C PRO A 170 -10.44 -4.56 2.84
N ILE A 171 -9.42 -3.76 3.13
CA ILE A 171 -8.33 -4.20 3.99
C ILE A 171 -8.99 -4.48 5.34
N ALA A 172 -9.05 -5.74 5.75
CA ALA A 172 -9.53 -6.09 7.07
C ALA A 172 -8.55 -5.47 8.07
N HIS A 173 -8.97 -4.40 8.74
CA HIS A 173 -8.29 -3.91 9.93
C HIS A 173 -8.52 -4.98 11.01
N CYS A 174 -7.52 -5.83 11.24
CA CYS A 174 -7.43 -6.68 12.42
C CYS A 174 -7.12 -5.84 13.66
#